data_AF-A0A357IFT6-F1
#
_entry.id   AF-A0A357IFT6-F1
#
_cell.length_a   1.000
_cell.length_b   1.000
_cell.length_c   1.000
_cell.angle_alpha   90.00
_cell.angle_beta   90.00
_cell.angle_gamma   90.00
#
_symmetry.space_group_name_H-M   'P 1'
#
loop_
_entity.id
_entity.type
_entity.pdbx_description
1 polymer ?
#
loop_
_entity_poly.entity_id
_entity_poly.type
_entity_poly.pdbx_seq_one_letter_code
_entity_poly.pdbx_strand_id
1 'polypeptide(L)' 'MNLHEYQAKELFRSYGMPVPEGIVVSSGDDAAAAADKLTTDKVVVKAQVHAGGRGKAGGVKLVDTG' A
#
# COMPACT_ATOMS: atom_id res chain seq x y z
N MET A 1 18.01 -11.21 -2.68
CA MET A 1 16.62 -11.48 -2.27
C MET A 1 15.99 -10.15 -1.93
N ASN A 2 14.84 -9.82 -2.53
CA ASN A 2 14.15 -8.55 -2.33
C ASN A 2 12.83 -8.79 -1.58
N LEU A 3 12.35 -7.77 -0.88
CA LEU A 3 11.02 -7.75 -0.24
C LEU A 3 10.10 -6.78 -0.98
N HIS A 4 8.80 -7.06 -0.95
CA HIS A 4 7.78 -6.08 -1.31
C HIS A 4 7.70 -4.95 -0.26
N GLU A 5 7.10 -3.81 -0.63
CA GLU A 5 6.95 -2.67 0.28
C GLU A 5 6.13 -3.05 1.53
N TYR A 6 5.05 -3.82 1.37
CA TYR A 6 4.20 -4.22 2.49
C TYR A 6 4.94 -5.14 3.48
N GLN A 7 5.75 -6.09 2.99
CA GLN A 7 6.56 -7.00 3.81
C GLN A 7 7.62 -6.23 4.61
N ALA A 8 8.30 -5.26 3.97
CA ALA A 8 9.25 -4.40 4.67
C ALA A 8 8.57 -3.56 5.76
N LYS A 9 7.35 -3.07 5.51
CA LYS A 9 6.56 -2.34 6.52
C LYS A 9 6.13 -3.22 7.68
N GLU A 10 5.71 -4.45 7.44
CA GLU A 10 5.39 -5.43 8.48
C GLU A 10 6.60 -5.70 9.38
N LEU A 11 7.77 -5.90 8.77
CA LEU A 11 9.03 -6.04 9.50
C LEU A 11 9.34 -4.79 10.33
N PHE A 12 9.25 -3.59 9.75
CA PHE A 12 9.49 -2.35 10.51
C PHE A 12 8.51 -2.21 11.69
N ARG A 13 7.22 -2.51 11.48
CA ARG A 13 6.22 -2.51 12.55
C ARG A 13 6.56 -3.50 13.66
N SER A 14 7.05 -4.70 13.33
CA SER A 14 7.41 -5.70 14.35
C SER A 14 8.59 -5.25 15.23
N TYR A 15 9.39 -4.29 14.78
CA TYR A 15 10.47 -3.67 15.54
C TYR A 15 10.07 -2.32 16.17
N GLY A 16 8.79 -1.96 16.14
CA GLY A 16 8.28 -0.71 16.72
C GLY A 16 8.60 0.55 15.92
N MET A 17 9.06 0.42 14.68
CA MET A 17 9.31 1.57 13.79
C MET A 17 7.98 2.08 13.21
N PRO A 18 7.75 3.41 13.18
CA PRO A 18 6.51 3.95 12.64
C PRO A 18 6.46 3.73 11.12
N VAL A 19 5.37 3.14 10.66
CA VAL A 19 5.06 2.98 9.24
C VAL A 19 3.61 3.39 9.00
N PRO A 20 3.27 3.96 7.82
CA PRO A 20 1.87 4.23 7.50
C PRO A 20 1.06 2.93 7.46
N GLU A 21 -0.13 2.96 8.04
CA GLU A 21 -1.10 1.87 7.93
C GLU A 21 -1.47 1.60 6.46
N GLY A 22 -1.72 0.33 6.16
CA GLY A 22 -2.01 -0.10 4.80
C GLY A 22 -2.39 -1.57 4.77
N ILE A 23 -3.21 -1.92 3.78
CA ILE A 23 -3.76 -3.26 3.58
C ILE A 23 -3.30 -3.74 2.20
N VAL A 24 -2.75 -4.95 2.14
CA VAL A 24 -2.41 -5.61 0.87
C VAL A 24 -3.66 -6.28 0.30
N VAL A 25 -3.88 -6.14 -1.00
CA VAL A 25 -4.96 -6.80 -1.73
C VAL A 25 -4.36 -7.58 -2.90
N SER A 26 -4.92 -8.76 -3.17
CA SER A 26 -4.52 -9.62 -4.31
C SER A 26 -5.41 -9.44 -5.53
N SER A 27 -6.62 -8.89 -5.36
CA SER A 27 -7.52 -8.49 -6.43
C SER A 27 -7.78 -6.99 -6.39
N GLY A 28 -8.02 -6.39 -7.55
CA GLY A 28 -8.50 -5.00 -7.64
C GLY A 28 -9.88 -4.80 -7.02
N ASP A 29 -10.71 -5.85 -7.05
CA ASP A 29 -12.08 -5.81 -6.51
C ASP A 29 -12.10 -5.63 -4.98
N ASP A 30 -11.04 -6.03 -4.29
CA ASP A 30 -10.91 -5.90 -2.84
C ASP A 30 -10.41 -4.52 -2.40
N ALA A 31 -9.96 -3.67 -3.34
CA ALA A 31 -9.29 -2.42 -3.03
C ALA A 31 -10.20 -1.40 -2.35
N ALA A 32 -11.47 -1.31 -2.77
CA ALA A 32 -12.44 -0.39 -2.16
C ALA A 32 -12.73 -0.78 -0.71
N ALA A 33 -13.07 -2.04 -0.46
CA ALA A 33 -13.31 -2.55 0.89
C ALA A 33 -12.08 -2.45 1.80
N ALA A 34 -10.86 -2.56 1.25
CA ALA A 34 -9.63 -2.31 1.98
C ALA A 34 -9.45 -0.82 2.32
N ALA A 35 -9.77 0.10 1.40
CA ALA A 35 -9.70 1.53 1.62
C ALA A 35 -10.66 1.99 2.73
N ASP A 36 -11.90 1.47 2.75
CA ASP A 36 -12.90 1.79 3.77
C ASP A 36 -12.42 1.48 5.20
N LYS A 37 -11.65 0.39 5.36
CA LYS A 37 -11.08 -0.02 6.66
C LYS A 37 -10.02 0.95 7.19
N LEU A 38 -9.40 1.74 6.33
CA LEU A 38 -8.40 2.72 6.74
C LEU A 38 -9.05 3.99 7.31
N THR A 39 -10.36 4.20 7.09
CA THR A 39 -11.12 5.34 7.65
C THR A 39 -10.48 6.71 7.36
N THR A 40 -9.94 6.87 6.14
CA THR A 40 -9.34 8.13 5.66
C THR A 40 -10.03 8.62 4.39
N ASP A 41 -10.10 9.93 4.19
CA ASP A 41 -10.72 10.55 3.00
C ASP A 41 -9.93 10.30 1.70
N LYS A 42 -8.63 10.00 1.84
CA LYS A 42 -7.72 9.69 0.74
C LYS A 42 -6.83 8.53 1.07
N VAL A 43 -6.54 7.71 0.06
CA VAL A 43 -5.62 6.56 0.15
C VAL A 43 -4.62 6.57 -1.00
N VAL A 44 -3.47 5.92 -0.80
CA VAL A 44 -2.48 5.73 -1.86
C VAL A 44 -2.46 4.26 -2.28
N VAL A 45 -2.93 3.99 -3.48
CA VAL A 45 -2.86 2.65 -4.11
C VAL A 45 -1.48 2.48 -4.74
N LYS A 46 -0.77 1.40 -4.39
CA LYS A 46 0.60 1.14 -4.84
C LYS A 46 0.77 -0.27 -5.36
N ALA A 47 1.20 -0.40 -6.61
CA ALA A 47 1.63 -1.68 -7.17
C ALA A 47 2.79 -2.27 -6.33
N GLN A 48 2.67 -3.55 -5.99
CA GLN A 48 3.69 -4.29 -5.25
C GLN A 48 4.58 -5.05 -6.23
N VAL A 49 5.77 -4.51 -6.50
CA VAL A 49 6.79 -5.13 -7.37
C VAL A 49 8.18 -4.90 -6.78
N HIS A 50 9.13 -5.79 -7.07
CA HIS A 50 10.54 -5.65 -6.66
C HIS A 50 11.31 -4.68 -7.56
N ALA A 51 10.72 -3.52 -7.84
CA ALA A 51 11.30 -2.48 -8.67
C ALA A 51 10.93 -1.07 -8.18
N GLY A 52 11.85 -0.11 -8.36
CA GLY A 52 11.61 1.31 -8.18
C GLY A 52 10.81 1.92 -9.34
N GLY A 53 10.68 3.26 -9.37
CA GLY A 53 10.08 3.97 -10.51
C GLY A 53 8.55 3.84 -10.67
N ARG A 54 7.88 3.11 -9.78
CA ARG A 54 6.43 2.82 -9.81
C ARG A 54 5.56 4.06 -10.01
N GLY A 55 5.89 5.19 -9.37
CA GLY A 55 5.13 6.44 -9.53
C GLY A 55 5.18 7.00 -10.96
N LYS A 56 6.37 7.01 -11.58
CA LYS A 56 6.53 7.46 -12.98
C LYS A 56 5.83 6.52 -13.96
N ALA A 57 5.79 5.22 -13.66
CA ALA A 57 5.09 4.22 -14.45
C ALA A 57 3.57 4.17 -14.22
N GLY A 58 3.02 5.02 -13.34
CA GLY A 58 1.58 5.05 -13.02
C GLY A 58 1.11 4.02 -11.99
N GLY A 59 2.00 3.22 -11.42
CA GLY A 59 1.70 2.22 -10.37
C GLY A 59 1.59 2.79 -8.95
N VAL A 60 1.54 4.12 -8.79
CA VAL A 60 1.25 4.80 -7.51
C VAL A 60 0.22 5.89 -7.78
N LYS A 61 -0.94 5.82 -7.12
CA LYS A 61 -2.05 6.77 -7.29
C LYS A 61 -2.61 7.19 -5.95
N LEU A 62 -2.83 8.50 -5.77
CA LEU A 62 -3.64 9.05 -4.70
C LEU A 62 -5.10 8.99 -5.18
N VAL A 63 -5.98 8.48 -4.33
CA VAL A 63 -7.38 8.24 -4.65
C VAL A 63 -8.23 8.74 -3.49
N ASP A 64 -9.37 9.34 -3.79
CA ASP A 64 -10.39 9.67 -2.81
C ASP A 64 -11.20 8.40 -2.48
N THR A 65 -11.64 8.26 -1.23
CA THR A 65 -12.41 7.09 -0.76
C THR A 65 -13.93 7.29 -0.82
N GLY A 66 -14.39 8.50 -1.16
CA GLY A 66 -15.80 8.86 -1.32
C GLY A 66 -16.26 9.03 -2.76
#